data_AF-A0A7D7M8M0-F1
#
_entry.id   AF-A0A7D7M8M0-F1
#
_cell.length_a   1.000
_cell.length_b   1.000
_cell.length_c   1.000
_cell.angle_alpha   90.00
_cell.angle_beta   90.00
_cell.angle_gamma   90.00
#
_symmetry.space_group_name_H-M   'P 1'
#
loop_
_entity.id
_entity.type
_entity.pdbx_description
1 polymer ?
#
loop_
_entity_poly.entity_id
_entity_poly.type
_entity_poly.pdbx_seq_one_letter_code
_entity_poly.pdbx_strand_id
1 'polypeptide(L)'
;MSNNRVSRRQFLGYTLTGVGGFMAAGMLMPMVRFAVDPILQQHDGGDFVLTDQAVADITEEPVRVDFTFEQVDAWYTSEVTNSAWVYKEGDKLIALSPVCKHLGCTVNWAGSPDYPTQFFCPCHAGRYEKNGQNIAGTPPLGPLDEYQVKEQDGFVAIGAVRENTLV
;
A
#
# COMPACT_ATOMS: atom_id res chain seq x y z
N MET A 1 -19.07 -55.45 -18.33
CA MET A 1 -18.44 -54.94 -17.10
C MET A 1 -16.96 -55.31 -17.16
N SER A 2 -16.06 -54.36 -17.43
CA SER A 2 -14.64 -54.68 -17.59
C SER A 2 -14.05 -55.10 -16.25
N ASN A 3 -13.51 -56.31 -16.21
CA ASN A 3 -12.94 -56.90 -15.01
C ASN A 3 -11.48 -56.46 -14.88
N ASN A 4 -11.25 -55.19 -14.54
CA ASN A 4 -9.90 -54.65 -14.34
C ASN A 4 -9.35 -55.12 -12.98
N ARG A 5 -8.83 -56.35 -12.96
CA ARG A 5 -8.14 -56.91 -11.79
C ARG A 5 -6.78 -56.22 -11.64
N VAL A 6 -6.65 -55.39 -10.60
CA VAL A 6 -5.38 -54.73 -10.25
C VAL A 6 -4.29 -55.80 -10.10
N SER A 7 -3.20 -55.68 -10.87
CA SER A 7 -2.06 -56.59 -10.74
C SER A 7 -1.33 -56.35 -9.42
N ARG A 8 -0.62 -57.37 -8.90
CA ARG A 8 0.16 -57.25 -7.65
C ARG A 8 1.14 -56.07 -7.68
N ARG A 9 1.75 -55.80 -8.85
CA ARG A 9 2.66 -54.66 -9.05
C ARG A 9 1.92 -53.33 -8.95
N GLN A 10 0.73 -53.23 -9.54
CA GLN A 10 -0.09 -52.02 -9.44
C GLN A 10 -0.58 -51.79 -8.01
N PHE A 11 -1.00 -52.85 -7.31
CA PHE A 11 -1.40 -52.76 -5.90
C PHE A 11 -0.24 -52.24 -5.05
N LEU A 12 0.95 -52.85 -5.15
CA LEU A 12 2.13 -52.41 -4.40
C LEU A 12 2.54 -50.97 -4.77
N GLY A 13 2.54 -50.63 -6.05
CA GLY A 13 2.84 -49.28 -6.53
C GLY A 13 1.91 -48.23 -5.91
N TYR A 14 0.60 -48.45 -5.94
CA TYR A 14 -0.36 -47.52 -5.34
C TYR A 14 -0.20 -47.39 -3.83
N THR A 15 0.05 -48.50 -3.11
CA THR A 15 0.27 -48.43 -1.66
C THR A 15 1.55 -47.68 -1.30
N LEU A 16 2.65 -47.91 -2.03
CA LEU A 16 3.92 -47.22 -1.81
C LEU A 16 3.82 -45.73 -2.13
N THR A 17 3.20 -45.37 -3.25
CA THR A 17 2.98 -43.97 -3.62
C THR A 17 2.02 -43.27 -2.66
N GLY A 18 0.95 -43.95 -2.19
CA GLY A 18 0.00 -43.39 -1.24
C GLY A 18 0.63 -43.11 0.13
N VAL A 19 1.34 -44.09 0.70
CA VAL A 19 2.04 -43.93 1.99
C VAL A 19 3.17 -42.91 1.87
N GLY A 20 3.99 -42.99 0.82
CA GLY A 20 5.08 -42.05 0.57
C GLY A 20 4.56 -40.62 0.36
N GLY A 21 3.46 -40.46 -0.38
CA GLY A 21 2.80 -39.17 -0.59
C GLY A 21 2.26 -38.57 0.70
N PHE A 22 1.66 -39.38 1.59
CA PHE A 22 1.20 -38.92 2.90
C PHE A 22 2.35 -38.44 3.79
N MET A 23 3.45 -39.20 3.86
CA MET A 23 4.63 -38.81 4.64
C MET A 23 5.27 -37.52 4.09
N ALA A 24 5.41 -37.42 2.77
CA ALA A 24 5.93 -36.21 2.13
C ALA A 24 5.01 -35.00 2.39
N ALA A 25 3.69 -35.17 2.28
CA ALA A 25 2.73 -34.12 2.58
C ALA A 25 2.81 -33.67 4.03
N GLY A 26 2.96 -34.60 4.98
CA GLY A 26 3.12 -34.27 6.41
C GLY A 26 4.36 -33.41 6.69
N MET A 27 5.46 -33.64 5.98
CA MET A 27 6.69 -32.83 6.11
C MET A 27 6.59 -31.48 5.40
N LEU A 28 5.96 -31.43 4.22
CA LEU A 28 5.86 -30.21 3.42
C LEU A 28 4.78 -29.26 3.93
N MET A 29 3.69 -29.78 4.50
CA MET A 29 2.55 -28.98 4.97
C MET A 29 2.94 -27.82 5.90
N PRO A 30 3.76 -27.98 6.97
CA PRO A 30 4.13 -26.86 7.83
C PRO A 30 4.98 -25.81 7.10
N MET A 31 5.85 -26.21 6.16
CA MET A 31 6.67 -25.26 5.39
C MET A 31 5.82 -24.47 4.39
N VAL A 32 4.90 -25.14 3.69
CA VAL A 32 3.94 -24.48 2.79
C VAL A 32 3.03 -23.56 3.58
N ARG A 33 2.53 -23.99 4.74
CA ARG A 33 1.71 -23.14 5.60
C ARG A 33 2.50 -21.94 6.09
N PHE A 34 3.73 -22.10 6.60
CA PHE A 34 4.58 -20.99 7.01
C PHE A 34 4.82 -19.98 5.86
N ALA A 35 5.04 -20.45 4.63
CA ALA A 35 5.23 -19.56 3.49
C ALA A 35 3.96 -18.78 3.10
N VAL A 36 2.77 -19.34 3.34
CA VAL A 36 1.49 -18.80 2.88
C VAL A 36 0.70 -18.10 3.99
N ASP A 37 0.96 -18.41 5.26
CA ASP A 37 0.21 -17.89 6.42
C ASP A 37 0.17 -16.36 6.46
N PRO A 38 1.27 -15.62 6.20
CA PRO A 38 1.24 -14.16 6.15
C PRO A 38 0.22 -13.59 5.15
N ILE A 39 0.01 -14.26 4.01
CA ILE A 39 -0.92 -13.82 2.97
C ILE A 39 -2.38 -14.08 3.39
N LEU A 40 -2.60 -15.07 4.25
CA LEU A 40 -3.93 -15.46 4.72
C LEU A 40 -4.41 -14.68 5.94
N GLN A 41 -3.52 -13.96 6.62
CA GLN A 41 -3.89 -13.12 7.75
C GLN A 41 -4.66 -11.89 7.26
N GLN A 42 -5.83 -11.64 7.85
CA GLN A 42 -6.58 -10.41 7.60
C GLN A 42 -5.95 -9.29 8.43
N HIS A 43 -5.45 -8.28 7.76
CA HIS A 43 -5.11 -7.01 8.38
C HIS A 43 -6.34 -6.11 8.29
N ASP A 44 -6.97 -5.81 9.42
CA ASP A 44 -7.97 -4.75 9.48
C ASP A 44 -7.32 -3.43 9.05
N GLY A 45 -8.02 -2.66 8.21
CA GLY A 45 -7.50 -1.43 7.61
C GLY A 45 -6.92 -0.51 8.68
N GLY A 46 -5.64 -0.13 8.50
CA GLY A 46 -4.81 0.46 9.54
C GLY A 46 -5.45 1.59 10.33
N ASP A 47 -5.21 1.57 11.64
CA ASP A 47 -5.60 2.60 12.59
C ASP A 47 -5.11 3.98 12.12
N PHE A 48 -5.90 5.02 12.44
CA PHE A 48 -5.49 6.39 12.20
C PHE A 48 -4.26 6.72 13.04
N VAL A 49 -3.20 7.18 12.38
CA VAL A 49 -1.95 7.58 13.00
C VAL A 49 -2.03 9.06 13.31
N LEU A 50 -1.95 9.41 14.59
CA LEU A 50 -1.90 10.81 15.02
C LEU A 50 -0.55 11.42 14.63
N THR A 51 -0.56 12.58 13.99
CA THR A 51 0.65 13.30 13.61
C THR A 51 0.92 14.48 14.55
N ASP A 52 2.15 14.97 14.59
CA ASP A 52 2.53 16.14 15.40
C ASP A 52 2.01 17.48 14.84
N GLN A 53 1.32 17.46 13.69
CA GLN A 53 0.85 18.66 13.02
C GLN A 53 -0.55 19.06 13.50
N ALA A 54 -0.65 20.26 14.06
CA ALA A 54 -1.91 20.83 14.49
C ALA A 54 -2.75 21.24 13.27
N VAL A 55 -4.06 20.97 13.30
CA VAL A 55 -4.97 21.36 12.21
C VAL A 55 -5.02 22.88 12.02
N ALA A 56 -4.77 23.64 13.09
CA ALA A 56 -4.72 25.11 13.06
C ALA A 56 -3.60 25.68 12.18
N ASP A 57 -2.50 24.94 12.01
CA ASP A 57 -1.33 25.38 11.24
C ASP A 57 -1.43 24.99 9.75
N ILE A 58 -2.45 24.18 9.38
CA ILE A 58 -2.67 23.76 8.00
C ILE A 58 -3.39 24.87 7.23
N THR A 59 -2.76 25.32 6.15
CA THR A 59 -3.28 26.37 5.26
C THR A 59 -3.77 25.77 3.94
N GLU A 60 -4.12 26.63 2.98
CA GLU A 60 -4.42 26.21 1.61
C GLU A 60 -3.18 25.72 0.85
N GLU A 61 -1.97 26.02 1.30
CA GLU A 61 -0.75 25.50 0.69
C GLU A 61 -0.41 24.10 1.23
N PRO A 62 -0.13 23.13 0.35
CA PRO A 62 0.34 21.79 0.74
C PRO A 62 1.61 21.83 1.59
N VAL A 63 1.49 21.32 2.81
CA VAL A 63 2.59 21.10 3.75
C VAL A 63 2.89 19.61 3.81
N ARG A 64 4.18 19.26 3.85
CA ARG A 64 4.60 17.87 4.00
C ARG A 64 4.54 17.49 5.49
N VAL A 65 3.79 16.44 5.78
CA VAL A 65 3.64 15.86 7.11
C VAL A 65 4.22 14.45 7.07
N ASP A 66 5.25 14.21 7.86
CA ASP A 66 5.80 12.88 8.06
C ASP A 66 5.09 12.23 9.26
N PHE A 67 4.79 10.93 9.15
CA PHE A 67 4.12 10.15 10.19
C PHE A 67 4.72 8.75 10.27
N THR A 68 4.88 8.26 11.49
CA THR A 68 5.50 6.95 11.76
C THR A 68 4.46 5.97 12.27
N PHE A 69 4.49 4.75 11.72
CA PHE A 69 3.59 3.69 12.14
C PHE A 69 4.33 2.35 12.14
N GLU A 70 3.78 1.41 12.92
CA GLU A 70 4.28 0.05 12.97
C GLU A 70 3.74 -0.75 11.77
N GLN A 71 4.63 -1.17 10.90
CA GLN A 71 4.34 -2.04 9.76
C GLN A 71 4.75 -3.48 10.11
N VAL A 72 3.81 -4.41 9.97
CA VAL A 72 4.07 -5.85 10.06
C VAL A 72 4.25 -6.40 8.64
N ASP A 73 5.48 -6.75 8.27
CA ASP A 73 5.82 -7.44 7.03
C ASP A 73 6.06 -8.92 7.31
N ALA A 74 5.00 -9.70 7.12
CA ALA A 74 4.93 -11.14 7.36
C ALA A 74 5.35 -11.56 8.78
N TRP A 75 6.65 -11.79 8.98
CA TRP A 75 7.22 -12.28 10.24
C TRP A 75 8.01 -11.20 11.00
N TYR A 76 8.08 -9.99 10.46
CA TYR A 76 8.86 -8.89 11.00
C TYR A 76 8.00 -7.67 11.23
N THR A 77 8.24 -7.01 12.35
CA THR A 77 7.63 -5.73 12.69
C THR A 77 8.69 -4.64 12.60
N SER A 78 8.41 -3.56 11.89
CA SER A 78 9.29 -2.40 11.76
C SER A 78 8.52 -1.10 11.88
N GLU A 79 9.16 -0.06 12.43
CA GLU A 79 8.64 1.30 12.38
C GLU A 79 9.00 1.92 11.03
N VAL A 80 7.99 2.34 10.28
CA VAL A 80 8.15 2.97 8.97
C VAL A 80 7.62 4.40 9.04
N THR A 81 8.44 5.35 8.59
CA THR A 81 8.03 6.75 8.44
C THR A 81 7.60 6.99 7.00
N ASN A 82 6.31 7.25 6.80
CA ASN A 82 5.77 7.72 5.54
C ASN A 82 5.55 9.23 5.57
N SER A 83 5.22 9.79 4.42
CA SER A 83 4.93 11.21 4.26
C SER A 83 3.63 11.40 3.49
N ALA A 84 2.94 12.50 3.80
CA ALA A 84 1.73 12.96 3.13
C ALA A 84 1.81 14.47 2.87
N TRP A 85 1.24 14.91 1.76
CA TRP A 85 0.99 16.32 1.52
C TRP A 85 -0.38 16.68 2.07
N VAL A 86 -0.44 17.53 3.09
CA VAL A 86 -1.68 17.92 3.76
C VAL A 86 -1.97 19.38 3.48
N TYR A 87 -3.20 19.69 3.08
CA TYR A 87 -3.69 21.05 2.93
C TYR A 87 -5.18 21.14 3.22
N LYS A 88 -5.66 22.37 3.41
CA LYS A 88 -7.08 22.66 3.60
C LYS A 88 -7.66 23.26 2.32
N GLU A 89 -8.85 22.80 1.93
CA GLU A 89 -9.64 23.42 0.87
C GLU A 89 -11.01 23.80 1.44
N GLY A 90 -11.18 25.08 1.76
CA GLY A 90 -12.30 25.56 2.57
C GLY A 90 -12.28 24.96 3.97
N ASP A 91 -13.27 24.13 4.30
CA ASP A 91 -13.37 23.38 5.56
C ASP A 91 -12.95 21.92 5.47
N LYS A 92 -12.52 21.46 4.29
CA LYS A 92 -12.09 20.07 4.08
C LYS A 92 -10.59 19.94 4.22
N LEU A 93 -10.15 18.98 5.02
CA LEU A 93 -8.76 18.56 5.09
C LEU A 93 -8.50 17.51 4.00
N ILE A 94 -7.43 17.69 3.26
CA ILE A 94 -7.02 16.79 2.16
C ILE A 94 -5.60 16.34 2.46
N ALA A 95 -5.36 15.03 2.31
CA ALA A 95 -4.04 14.44 2.43
C ALA A 95 -3.74 13.60 1.19
N LEU A 96 -2.70 13.97 0.44
CA LEU A 96 -2.28 13.27 -0.78
C LEU A 96 -0.98 12.51 -0.57
N SER A 97 -0.88 11.35 -1.20
CA SER A 97 0.35 10.56 -1.25
C SER A 97 1.40 11.28 -2.10
N PRO A 98 2.64 11.43 -1.61
CA PRO A 98 3.72 12.00 -2.39
C PRO A 98 4.31 11.00 -3.39
N VAL A 99 3.73 9.79 -3.53
CA VAL A 99 4.27 8.73 -4.39
C VAL A 99 3.83 8.94 -5.84
N CYS A 100 4.79 9.22 -6.71
CA CYS A 100 4.54 9.40 -8.15
C CYS A 100 4.06 8.10 -8.80
N LYS A 101 2.92 8.16 -9.50
CA LYS A 101 2.31 7.04 -10.25
C LYS A 101 3.06 6.59 -11.51
N HIS A 102 4.25 7.13 -11.76
CA HIS A 102 5.15 6.61 -12.79
C HIS A 102 5.94 5.41 -12.27
N LEU A 103 6.85 5.65 -11.31
CA LEU A 103 7.77 4.64 -10.75
C LEU A 103 8.01 4.81 -9.23
N GLY A 104 7.19 5.60 -8.54
CA GLY A 104 7.23 5.71 -7.08
C GLY A 104 8.17 6.77 -6.50
N CYS A 105 8.82 7.62 -7.31
CA CYS A 105 9.57 8.77 -6.80
C CYS A 105 8.69 9.72 -5.97
N THR A 106 9.27 10.40 -4.98
CA THR A 106 8.58 11.45 -4.22
C THR A 106 8.30 12.68 -5.09
N VAL A 107 7.06 13.18 -5.06
CA VAL A 107 6.63 14.43 -5.69
C VAL A 107 6.67 15.56 -4.66
N ASN A 108 7.06 16.75 -5.11
CA ASN A 108 7.15 17.94 -4.25
C ASN A 108 6.15 18.99 -4.71
N TRP A 109 5.42 19.60 -3.78
CA TRP A 109 4.66 20.81 -4.06
C TRP A 109 5.60 21.95 -4.45
N ALA A 110 5.25 22.71 -5.49
CA ALA A 110 6.07 23.80 -6.01
C ALA A 110 7.53 23.40 -6.32
N GLY A 111 7.77 22.12 -6.66
CA GLY A 111 9.11 21.56 -6.83
C GLY A 111 9.85 22.00 -8.11
N SER A 112 9.22 22.84 -8.94
CA SER A 112 9.80 23.42 -10.15
C SER A 112 9.47 24.92 -10.22
N PRO A 113 10.44 25.80 -10.52
CA PRO A 113 10.19 27.22 -10.72
C PRO A 113 9.17 27.52 -11.82
N ASP A 114 9.06 26.64 -12.82
CA ASP A 114 8.12 26.80 -13.93
C ASP A 114 6.68 26.45 -13.54
N TYR A 115 6.51 25.68 -12.46
CA TYR A 115 5.22 25.14 -12.02
C TYR A 115 5.02 25.29 -10.50
N PRO A 116 4.92 26.54 -9.99
CA PRO A 116 4.87 26.81 -8.54
C PRO A 116 3.58 26.35 -7.86
N THR A 117 2.52 26.05 -8.61
CA THR A 117 1.20 25.65 -8.09
C THR A 117 0.87 24.18 -8.38
N GLN A 118 1.89 23.36 -8.62
CA GLN A 118 1.73 21.96 -9.02
C GLN A 118 2.64 21.06 -8.19
N PHE A 119 2.25 19.79 -8.08
CA PHE A 119 3.18 18.77 -7.64
C PHE A 119 4.11 18.40 -8.79
N PHE A 120 5.41 18.44 -8.53
CA PHE A 120 6.44 18.16 -9.51
C PHE A 120 7.32 16.99 -9.04
N CYS A 121 7.52 16.03 -9.94
CA CYS A 121 8.42 14.91 -9.76
C CYS A 121 9.73 15.17 -10.51
N PRO A 122 10.87 15.35 -9.81
CA PRO A 122 12.15 15.69 -10.45
C PRO A 122 12.77 14.55 -11.27
N CYS A 123 12.30 13.30 -11.08
CA CYS A 123 12.88 12.13 -11.76
C CYS A 123 12.68 12.17 -13.29
N HIS A 124 11.47 12.52 -13.75
CA HIS A 124 11.11 12.52 -15.19
C HIS A 124 10.18 13.70 -15.55
N ALA A 125 10.18 14.77 -14.75
CA ALA A 125 9.28 15.91 -14.92
C ALA A 125 7.78 15.53 -14.92
N GLY A 126 7.41 14.54 -14.09
CA GLY A 126 6.00 14.21 -13.86
C GLY A 126 5.29 15.33 -13.12
N ARG A 127 4.05 15.65 -13.51
CA ARG A 127 3.32 16.79 -12.95
C ARG A 127 1.90 16.40 -12.57
N TYR A 128 1.44 17.01 -11.49
CA TYR A 128 0.06 16.87 -11.01
C TYR A 128 -0.49 18.23 -10.59
N GLU A 129 -1.79 18.39 -10.77
CA GLU A 129 -2.55 19.53 -10.23
C GLU A 129 -2.65 19.45 -8.70
N LYS A 130 -3.15 20.51 -8.06
CA LYS A 130 -3.28 20.59 -6.60
C LYS A 130 -4.14 19.48 -6.00
N ASN A 131 -5.18 19.04 -6.72
CA ASN A 131 -6.03 17.91 -6.33
C ASN A 131 -5.38 16.53 -6.56
N GLY A 132 -4.16 16.48 -7.09
CA GLY A 132 -3.45 15.24 -7.41
C GLY A 132 -3.76 14.66 -8.80
N GLN A 133 -4.56 15.32 -9.63
CA GLN A 133 -4.81 14.91 -11.02
C GLN A 133 -3.51 14.97 -11.83
N ASN A 134 -3.15 13.88 -12.52
CA ASN A 134 -2.00 13.90 -13.40
C ASN A 134 -2.24 14.78 -14.63
N ILE A 135 -1.22 15.52 -15.03
CA ILE A 135 -1.28 16.41 -16.20
C ILE A 135 -1.02 15.58 -17.47
N ALA A 136 -1.93 15.69 -18.44
CA ALA A 136 -1.81 15.01 -19.71
C ALA A 136 -0.50 15.36 -20.44
N GLY A 137 0.13 14.35 -21.06
CA GLY A 137 1.41 14.52 -21.75
C GLY A 137 2.64 14.50 -20.83
N THR A 138 2.46 14.24 -19.53
CA THR A 138 3.56 13.97 -18.59
C THR A 138 3.62 12.48 -18.22
N PRO A 139 4.75 11.95 -17.70
CA PRO A 139 4.92 10.51 -17.43
C PRO A 139 3.91 9.82 -16.48
N PRO A 140 3.35 10.48 -15.44
CA PRO A 140 2.35 9.86 -14.57
C PRO A 140 1.12 9.31 -15.30
N LEU A 141 0.80 8.05 -15.02
CA LEU A 141 -0.29 7.32 -15.67
C LEU A 141 -1.67 7.53 -15.03
N GLY A 142 -1.72 8.08 -13.81
CA GLY A 142 -2.94 8.31 -13.06
C GLY A 142 -2.75 9.32 -11.92
N PRO A 143 -3.81 9.66 -11.18
CA PRO A 143 -3.76 10.65 -10.11
C PRO A 143 -2.99 10.13 -8.88
N LEU A 144 -2.48 11.04 -8.05
CA LEU A 144 -1.91 10.71 -6.75
C LEU A 144 -2.99 10.09 -5.85
N ASP A 145 -2.62 9.08 -5.05
CA ASP A 145 -3.55 8.51 -4.06
C ASP A 145 -3.87 9.52 -2.96
N GLU A 146 -4.99 9.31 -2.29
CA GLU A 146 -5.43 10.10 -1.16
C GLU A 146 -5.28 9.27 0.13
N TYR A 147 -4.81 9.87 1.21
CA TYR A 147 -4.92 9.27 2.53
C TYR A 147 -6.26 9.61 3.15
N GLN A 148 -6.87 8.66 3.85
CA GLN A 148 -7.95 9.00 4.77
C GLN A 148 -7.42 9.96 5.82
N VAL A 149 -8.13 11.05 6.08
CA VAL A 149 -7.70 12.06 7.03
C VAL A 149 -8.84 12.44 7.96
N LYS A 150 -8.52 12.64 9.24
CA LYS A 150 -9.45 13.11 10.27
C LYS A 150 -8.74 14.08 11.20
N GLU A 151 -9.50 14.98 11.80
CA GLU A 151 -9.04 15.74 12.95
C GLU A 151 -9.31 14.92 14.22
N GLN A 152 -8.27 14.74 15.03
CA GLN A 152 -8.37 14.07 16.33
C GLN A 152 -7.56 14.88 17.35
N ASP A 153 -8.23 15.29 18.43
CA ASP A 153 -7.62 16.07 19.52
C ASP A 153 -6.90 17.36 19.07
N GLY A 154 -7.35 17.96 17.96
CA GLY A 154 -6.76 19.17 17.36
C GLY A 154 -5.56 18.92 16.43
N PHE A 155 -5.18 17.65 16.24
CA PHE A 155 -4.10 17.22 15.36
C PHE A 155 -4.64 16.49 14.13
N VAL A 156 -3.82 16.49 13.07
CA VAL A 156 -4.11 15.72 11.85
C VAL A 156 -3.84 14.25 12.12
N ALA A 157 -4.85 13.40 11.89
CA ALA A 157 -4.72 11.95 11.93
C ALA A 157 -4.82 11.37 10.52
N ILE A 158 -3.84 10.58 10.12
CA ILE A 158 -3.70 10.00 8.78
C ILE A 158 -3.99 8.49 8.86
N GLY A 159 -4.92 8.01 8.05
CA GLY A 159 -5.31 6.61 7.96
C GLY A 159 -4.82 5.94 6.68
N ALA A 160 -5.51 4.86 6.28
CA ALA A 160 -5.16 4.08 5.10
C ALA A 160 -5.21 4.89 3.79
N VAL A 161 -4.32 4.54 2.86
CA VAL A 161 -4.33 5.02 1.47
C VAL A 161 -5.59 4.53 0.74
N ARG A 162 -6.22 5.41 -0.04
CA ARG A 162 -7.34 5.12 -0.92
C ARG A 162 -7.14 5.79 -2.28
N GLU A 163 -7.92 5.35 -3.26
CA GLU A 163 -8.00 6.05 -4.55
C GLU A 163 -8.47 7.50 -4.35
N ASN A 164 -7.95 8.40 -5.18
CA ASN A 164 -8.24 9.82 -5.09
C ASN A 164 -9.73 10.09 -5.34
N THR A 165 -10.41 10.70 -4.38
CA THR A 165 -11.84 11.01 -4.50
C THR A 165 -12.14 12.41 -5.07
N LEU A 166 -11.09 13.20 -5.35
CA LEU A 166 -11.20 14.58 -5.86
C LEU A 166 -11.28 14.66 -7.39
N VAL A 167 -11.05 13.56 -8.10
CA VAL A 167 -11.04 13.46 -9.57
C VAL A 167 -11.71 12.21 -10.09
#